data_AF-A0A354P5D3-F1
#
_entry.id   AF-A0A354P5D3-F1
#
_cell.length_a   1.000
_cell.length_b   1.000
_cell.length_c   1.000
_cell.angle_alpha   90.00
_cell.angle_beta   90.00
_cell.angle_gamma   90.00
#
_symmetry.space_group_name_H-M   'P 1'
#
loop_
_entity.id
_entity.type
_entity.pdbx_description
1 polymer ?
#
loop_
_entity_poly.entity_id
_entity_poly.type
_entity_poly.pdbx_seq_one_letter_code
_entity_poly.pdbx_strand_id
1 'polypeptide(L)'
;MSRSEVVVAQGMRPRRFSIGLGIGAITLRRNAHGNGVRRRQVQSIPIAASKTSLVLGLIMTGASLVNLLNSRTTNPTTLPLAQYVSVIGSGDEPFDLSTATARVYSGIPHHEPRHIGPGENWLQAALGQIYMPIKTTQDTQRLLAGGIANCSERSQILKTIAESVGYQCRFVGLNGHVVLEVFDDHRWRMADPDYGVVFDCPVGSLALPQHESIVVATLAKRGHQDNAITKYLEILQSTSDNQSLPIGSPLSPRLYKIERACSWLIWILPAAAIFIGLSPVLISRRTSSVRMRERTTQPIATTPKAALAMAHSDTKFG
;
A
#
# COMPACT_ATOMS: atom_id res chain seq x y z
N MET A 1 -2.17 41.60 -20.20
CA MET A 1 -2.73 40.39 -19.55
C MET A 1 -2.47 39.20 -20.45
N SER A 2 -1.31 38.56 -20.30
CA SER A 2 -0.90 37.41 -21.11
C SER A 2 -1.30 36.13 -20.39
N ARG A 3 -2.06 35.25 -21.05
CA ARG A 3 -2.40 33.92 -20.54
C ARG A 3 -1.18 33.02 -20.71
N SER A 4 -0.50 32.74 -19.61
CA SER A 4 0.55 31.72 -19.54
C SER A 4 -0.12 30.35 -19.58
N GLU A 5 0.02 29.64 -20.70
CA GLU A 5 -0.33 28.23 -20.81
C GLU A 5 0.59 27.42 -19.88
N VAL A 6 -0.03 26.62 -19.01
CA VAL A 6 0.66 25.68 -18.13
C VAL A 6 1.17 24.53 -19.00
N VAL A 7 2.46 24.56 -19.32
CA VAL A 7 3.18 23.43 -19.91
C VAL A 7 3.30 22.34 -18.84
N VAL A 8 2.38 21.39 -18.91
CA VAL A 8 2.45 20.13 -18.17
C VAL A 8 3.70 19.39 -18.64
N ALA A 9 4.66 19.18 -17.74
CA ALA A 9 5.84 18.36 -17.99
C ALA A 9 5.41 16.94 -18.41
N GLN A 10 5.45 16.69 -19.71
CA GLN A 10 5.66 15.37 -20.29
C GLN A 10 7.08 14.96 -19.88
N GLY A 11 7.25 13.97 -19.02
CA GLY A 11 7.23 12.58 -19.45
C GLY A 11 8.66 12.07 -19.54
N MET A 12 9.12 11.37 -18.50
CA MET A 12 10.12 10.32 -18.66
C MET A 12 9.69 9.45 -19.84
N ARG A 13 10.44 9.50 -20.95
CA ARG A 13 10.12 8.71 -22.14
C ARG A 13 10.20 7.23 -21.77
N PRO A 14 9.12 6.44 -21.94
CA PRO A 14 9.23 5.00 -21.82
C PRO A 14 10.12 4.51 -22.97
N ARG A 15 11.26 3.87 -22.64
CA ARG A 15 11.95 3.02 -23.61
C ARG A 15 10.94 1.98 -24.07
N ARG A 16 10.68 1.92 -25.39
CA ARG A 16 9.87 0.87 -26.01
C ARG A 16 10.55 -0.47 -25.70
N PHE A 17 10.07 -1.17 -24.68
CA PHE A 17 10.32 -2.60 -24.52
C PHE A 17 9.30 -3.33 -25.40
N SER A 18 9.74 -3.76 -26.57
CA SER A 18 9.07 -4.80 -27.32
C SER A 18 9.21 -6.12 -26.55
N ILE A 19 8.15 -6.54 -25.87
CA ILE A 19 8.03 -7.88 -25.30
C ILE A 19 7.80 -8.83 -26.48
N GLY A 20 8.88 -9.43 -26.98
CA GLY A 20 8.78 -10.62 -27.81
C GLY A 20 8.26 -11.77 -26.94
N LEU A 21 7.02 -12.18 -27.19
CA LEU A 21 6.44 -13.41 -26.65
C LEU A 21 7.14 -14.61 -27.31
N GLY A 22 8.32 -14.95 -26.79
CA GLY A 22 9.01 -16.20 -27.11
C GLY A 22 8.38 -17.34 -26.32
N ILE A 23 7.48 -18.10 -26.96
CA ILE A 23 7.02 -19.39 -26.46
C ILE A 23 8.19 -20.38 -26.57
N GLY A 24 8.99 -20.45 -25.51
CA GLY A 24 10.04 -21.47 -25.37
C GLY A 24 9.43 -22.78 -24.86
N ALA A 25 9.38 -23.79 -25.71
CA ALA A 25 9.02 -25.16 -25.33
C ALA A 25 10.06 -25.71 -24.34
N ILE A 26 9.62 -26.07 -23.13
CA ILE A 26 10.45 -26.77 -22.14
C ILE A 26 10.42 -28.25 -22.47
N THR A 27 11.50 -28.77 -23.04
CA THR A 27 11.75 -30.21 -23.20
C THR A 27 12.24 -30.77 -21.86
N LEU A 28 11.39 -31.56 -21.20
CA LEU A 28 11.73 -32.33 -20.01
C LEU A 28 12.71 -33.47 -20.38
N ARG A 29 13.98 -33.31 -20.02
CA ARG A 29 14.98 -34.39 -20.10
C ARG A 29 14.97 -35.19 -18.79
N ARG A 30 14.41 -36.41 -18.86
CA ARG A 30 14.52 -37.44 -17.80
C ARG A 30 15.99 -37.85 -17.65
N ASN A 31 16.56 -37.64 -16.47
CA ASN A 31 17.71 -38.41 -16.00
C ASN A 31 17.24 -39.31 -14.86
N ALA A 32 17.17 -40.61 -15.17
CA ALA A 32 17.10 -41.67 -14.21
C ALA A 32 18.50 -41.88 -13.62
N HIS A 33 18.64 -41.89 -12.30
CA HIS A 33 19.63 -42.68 -11.57
C HIS A 33 19.11 -42.89 -10.15
N GLY A 34 18.95 -44.16 -9.78
CA GLY A 34 18.46 -44.57 -8.47
C GLY A 34 19.54 -44.51 -7.40
N ASN A 35 19.10 -44.46 -6.15
CA ASN A 35 19.76 -45.15 -5.04
C ASN A 35 18.89 -45.16 -3.78
N GLY A 36 18.84 -46.34 -3.15
CA GLY A 36 18.93 -46.45 -1.69
C GLY A 36 17.66 -46.22 -0.87
N VAL A 37 16.79 -47.23 -0.82
CA VAL A 37 15.74 -47.37 0.19
C VAL A 37 16.37 -47.64 1.57
N ARG A 38 16.13 -46.76 2.55
CA ARG A 38 16.13 -47.11 3.98
C ARG A 38 14.78 -46.71 4.59
N ARG A 39 13.94 -47.71 4.86
CA ARG A 39 12.68 -47.57 5.62
C ARG A 39 13.01 -47.19 7.07
N ARG A 40 12.64 -45.98 7.49
CA ARG A 40 12.39 -45.67 8.92
C ARG A 40 10.90 -45.83 9.18
N GLN A 41 10.59 -46.73 10.10
CA GLN A 41 9.27 -46.96 10.65
C GLN A 41 8.87 -45.74 11.48
N VAL A 42 7.88 -44.98 11.02
CA VAL A 42 7.27 -43.89 11.80
C VAL A 42 6.05 -44.50 12.50
N GLN A 43 6.11 -44.55 13.83
CA GLN A 43 4.95 -44.87 14.67
C GLN A 43 3.89 -43.77 14.52
N SER A 44 2.70 -44.14 14.08
CA SER A 44 1.52 -43.29 14.09
C SER A 44 0.93 -43.23 15.50
N ILE A 45 0.94 -42.05 16.12
CA ILE A 45 0.17 -41.74 17.33
C ILE A 45 -1.27 -41.41 16.90
N PRO A 46 -2.31 -42.08 17.43
CA PRO A 46 -3.69 -41.72 17.14
C PRO A 46 -4.07 -40.46 17.92
N ILE A 47 -4.27 -39.34 17.22
CA ILE A 47 -4.92 -38.15 17.78
C ILE A 47 -6.42 -38.29 17.51
N ALA A 48 -7.18 -38.60 18.55
CA ALA A 48 -8.63 -38.57 18.55
C ALA A 48 -9.09 -37.10 18.40
N ALA A 49 -9.74 -36.80 17.28
CA ALA A 49 -10.34 -35.50 17.03
C ALA A 49 -11.73 -35.41 17.69
N SER A 50 -11.83 -34.70 18.82
CA SER A 50 -13.13 -34.25 19.32
C SER A 50 -13.57 -33.00 18.55
N LYS A 51 -14.58 -33.17 17.69
CA LYS A 51 -15.28 -32.08 17.02
C LYS A 51 -16.20 -31.36 18.00
N THR A 52 -15.71 -30.40 18.77
CA THR A 52 -16.53 -29.30 19.33
C THR A 52 -15.65 -28.29 20.07
N SER A 53 -15.86 -27.00 19.78
CA SER A 53 -15.40 -25.84 20.55
C SER A 53 -13.93 -25.41 20.40
N LEU A 54 -13.63 -24.66 19.33
CA LEU A 54 -12.53 -23.67 19.33
C LEU A 54 -12.73 -22.63 18.23
N VAL A 55 -13.68 -21.70 18.43
CA VAL A 55 -13.88 -20.53 17.55
C VAL A 55 -13.89 -19.19 18.32
N LEU A 56 -13.71 -19.19 19.65
CA LEU A 56 -13.54 -17.93 20.38
C LEU A 56 -12.16 -17.88 21.04
N GLY A 57 -11.31 -16.97 20.55
CA GLY A 57 -10.13 -16.55 21.31
C GLY A 57 -8.87 -16.30 20.52
N LEU A 58 -8.91 -15.52 19.43
CA LEU A 58 -7.74 -14.71 19.04
C LEU A 58 -8.12 -13.60 18.04
N ILE A 59 -8.91 -12.62 18.47
CA ILE A 59 -8.86 -11.28 17.86
C ILE A 59 -7.80 -10.52 18.65
N MET A 60 -6.51 -10.80 18.37
CA MET A 60 -5.49 -9.80 18.67
C MET A 60 -5.66 -8.71 17.61
N THR A 61 -6.20 -7.57 18.03
CA THR A 61 -6.19 -6.36 17.22
C THR A 61 -4.75 -6.07 16.81
N GLY A 62 -4.48 -5.96 15.50
CA GLY A 62 -3.13 -5.82 14.94
C GLY A 62 -2.27 -4.69 15.55
N ALA A 63 -2.89 -3.73 16.25
CA ALA A 63 -2.20 -2.67 17.00
C ALA A 63 -1.23 -3.19 18.08
N SER A 64 -1.52 -4.30 18.76
CA SER A 64 -0.68 -4.78 19.88
C SER A 64 0.60 -5.50 19.42
N LEU A 65 0.60 -6.10 18.23
CA LEU A 65 1.78 -6.81 17.70
C LEU A 65 2.82 -5.84 17.12
N VAL A 66 2.37 -4.70 16.60
CA VAL A 66 3.26 -3.63 16.08
C VAL A 66 4.06 -2.97 17.19
N ASN A 67 3.47 -2.76 18.37
CA ASN A 67 4.18 -2.21 19.53
C ASN A 67 5.23 -3.17 20.12
N LEU A 68 5.04 -4.49 19.97
CA LEU A 68 5.95 -5.48 20.55
C LEU A 68 7.24 -5.66 19.73
N LEU A 69 7.19 -5.43 18.41
CA LEU A 69 8.33 -5.61 17.50
C LEU A 69 9.25 -4.37 17.41
N ASN A 70 8.81 -3.21 17.91
CA ASN A 70 9.59 -1.95 17.89
C ASN A 70 10.50 -1.74 19.12
N SER A 71 10.66 -2.73 20.00
CA SER A 71 11.31 -2.57 21.31
C SER A 71 12.83 -2.89 21.35
N ARG A 72 13.50 -3.08 20.20
CA ARG A 72 14.96 -3.27 20.18
C ARG A 72 15.66 -2.03 19.63
N THR A 73 16.46 -1.42 20.52
CA THR A 73 17.40 -0.30 20.40
C THR A 73 16.81 1.10 20.55
N THR A 74 16.68 1.58 21.79
CA THR A 74 16.60 3.02 22.06
C THR A 74 17.57 3.44 23.17
N ASN A 75 18.36 4.46 22.85
CA ASN A 75 18.86 5.42 23.84
C ASN A 75 17.63 6.03 24.55
N PRO A 76 17.68 6.23 25.89
CA PRO A 76 16.52 6.62 26.68
C PRO A 76 15.99 8.06 26.47
N THR A 77 16.53 8.82 25.51
CA THR A 77 16.18 10.24 25.27
C THR A 77 15.43 10.54 23.98
N THR A 78 15.13 9.54 23.14
CA THR A 78 14.37 9.76 21.90
C THR A 78 13.09 8.95 21.91
N LEU A 79 11.94 9.65 22.02
CA LEU A 79 10.64 9.05 21.72
C LEU A 79 10.71 8.44 20.31
N PRO A 80 10.22 7.20 20.10
CA PRO A 80 10.08 6.64 18.75
C PRO A 80 9.36 7.65 17.86
N LEU A 81 9.79 7.80 16.60
CA LEU A 81 9.23 8.82 15.70
C LEU A 81 7.71 8.71 15.57
N ALA A 82 7.16 7.50 15.60
CA ALA A 82 5.71 7.27 15.63
C ALA A 82 5.03 7.88 16.87
N GLN A 83 5.67 7.79 18.04
CA GLN A 83 5.18 8.43 19.26
C GLN A 83 5.31 9.95 19.17
N TYR A 84 6.41 10.46 18.60
CA TYR A 84 6.55 11.91 18.35
C TYR A 84 5.45 12.46 17.46
N VAL A 85 5.12 11.78 16.35
CA VAL A 85 4.01 12.18 15.47
C VAL A 85 2.69 12.22 16.25
N SER A 86 2.47 11.27 17.16
CA SER A 86 1.28 11.27 18.02
C SER A 86 1.25 12.44 19.01
N VAL A 87 2.37 12.76 19.66
CA VAL A 87 2.51 13.82 20.66
C VAL A 87 2.39 15.22 20.04
N ILE A 88 2.98 15.42 18.85
CA ILE A 88 2.83 16.67 18.12
C ILE A 88 1.40 16.82 17.60
N GLY A 89 0.79 15.73 17.12
CA GLY A 89 -0.59 15.74 16.66
C GLY A 89 -1.62 16.01 17.76
N SER A 90 -1.33 15.69 19.02
CA SER A 90 -2.18 16.03 20.17
C SER A 90 -2.03 17.47 20.65
N GLY A 91 -0.96 18.17 20.24
CA GLY A 91 -0.63 19.52 20.71
C GLY A 91 0.02 19.56 22.10
N ASP A 92 0.51 18.41 22.60
CA ASP A 92 1.16 18.31 23.91
C ASP A 92 2.57 18.92 23.92
N GLU A 93 3.23 18.98 22.76
CA GLU A 93 4.52 19.65 22.56
C GLU A 93 4.42 20.70 21.45
N PRO A 94 5.09 21.87 21.60
CA PRO A 94 5.17 22.84 20.53
C PRO A 94 5.96 22.26 19.35
N PHE A 95 5.45 22.49 18.13
CA PHE A 95 6.16 22.11 16.92
C PHE A 95 7.38 23.02 16.70
N ASP A 96 8.55 22.41 16.56
CA ASP A 96 9.78 23.08 16.13
C ASP A 96 10.32 22.37 14.88
N LEU A 97 10.44 23.12 13.78
CA LEU A 97 10.84 22.58 12.49
C LEU A 97 12.22 21.92 12.55
N SER A 98 13.16 22.50 13.30
CA SER A 98 14.53 21.96 13.43
C SER A 98 14.54 20.62 14.16
N THR A 99 13.78 20.52 15.24
CA THR A 99 13.60 19.30 16.04
C THR A 99 12.89 18.22 15.24
N ALA A 100 11.79 18.55 14.56
CA ALA A 100 11.06 17.61 13.71
C ALA A 100 11.95 17.07 12.58
N THR A 101 12.68 17.96 11.89
CA THR A 101 13.62 17.59 10.83
C THR A 101 14.72 16.68 11.36
N ALA A 102 15.31 17.02 12.53
CA ALA A 102 16.33 16.19 13.17
C ALA A 102 15.79 14.81 13.59
N ARG A 103 14.55 14.72 14.08
CA ARG A 103 13.92 13.44 14.48
C ARG A 103 13.61 12.55 13.28
N VAL A 104 13.13 13.10 12.16
CA VAL A 104 12.99 12.33 10.92
C VAL A 104 14.36 11.89 10.41
N TYR A 105 15.37 12.77 10.51
CA TYR A 105 16.73 12.45 10.12
C TYR A 105 17.32 11.26 10.93
N SER A 106 17.24 11.31 12.26
CA SER A 106 17.81 10.25 13.11
C SER A 106 16.92 9.01 13.21
N GLY A 107 15.60 9.18 13.07
CA GLY A 107 14.61 8.13 13.33
C GLY A 107 14.32 7.22 12.14
N ILE A 108 14.65 7.64 10.92
CA ILE A 108 14.43 6.84 9.70
C ILE A 108 15.71 6.87 8.85
N PRO A 109 16.43 5.75 8.76
CA PRO A 109 17.58 5.62 7.87
C PRO A 109 17.21 5.89 6.41
N HIS A 110 18.10 6.60 5.71
CA HIS A 110 18.02 6.75 4.26
C HIS A 110 18.20 5.39 3.58
N HIS A 111 17.30 5.04 2.67
CA HIS A 111 17.40 3.82 1.87
C HIS A 111 16.78 4.05 0.48
N GLU A 112 16.96 3.08 -0.42
CA GLU A 112 16.18 2.99 -1.66
C GLU A 112 14.66 3.06 -1.38
N PRO A 113 13.86 3.55 -2.36
CA PRO A 113 12.41 3.69 -2.20
C PRO A 113 11.74 2.46 -1.60
N ARG A 114 10.87 2.67 -0.62
CA ARG A 114 10.17 1.58 0.04
C ARG A 114 9.13 0.97 -0.91
N HIS A 115 9.17 -0.35 -1.06
CA HIS A 115 8.17 -1.08 -1.85
C HIS A 115 7.08 -1.67 -0.96
N ILE A 116 5.82 -1.50 -1.37
CA ILE A 116 4.64 -2.07 -0.74
C ILE A 116 4.63 -3.58 -0.96
N GLY A 117 4.57 -4.31 0.16
CA GLY A 117 4.41 -5.76 0.16
C GLY A 117 2.97 -6.19 -0.07
N PRO A 118 2.75 -7.45 -0.51
CA PRO A 118 1.39 -7.98 -0.70
C PRO A 118 0.58 -8.04 0.61
N GLY A 119 1.24 -8.16 1.76
CA GLY A 119 0.60 -8.11 3.08
C GLY A 119 0.08 -6.73 3.48
N GLU A 120 0.58 -5.65 2.86
CA GLU A 120 0.12 -4.28 3.13
C GLU A 120 -0.99 -3.86 2.17
N ASN A 121 -0.81 -4.15 0.88
CA ASN A 121 -1.80 -3.90 -0.16
C ASN A 121 -1.54 -4.81 -1.36
N TRP A 122 -2.19 -5.98 -1.40
CA TRP A 122 -1.97 -6.99 -2.43
C TRP A 122 -2.25 -6.48 -3.85
N LEU A 123 -3.23 -5.59 -4.01
CA LEU A 123 -3.61 -5.03 -5.30
C LEU A 123 -2.53 -4.07 -5.82
N GLN A 124 -2.08 -3.15 -4.96
CA GLN A 124 -1.02 -2.21 -5.30
C GLN A 124 0.30 -2.94 -5.56
N ALA A 125 0.64 -3.94 -4.75
CA ALA A 125 1.82 -4.78 -4.95
C ALA A 125 1.78 -5.53 -6.30
N ALA A 126 0.61 -6.02 -6.72
CA ALA A 126 0.41 -6.68 -8.01
C ALA A 126 0.52 -5.69 -9.19
N LEU A 127 -0.19 -4.56 -9.15
CA LEU A 127 -0.12 -3.50 -10.16
C LEU A 127 1.29 -2.93 -10.30
N GLY A 128 2.01 -2.87 -9.17
CA GLY A 128 3.39 -2.45 -9.12
C GLY A 128 4.38 -3.37 -9.84
N GLN A 129 4.02 -4.62 -10.14
CA GLN A 129 4.85 -5.48 -11.02
C GLN A 129 4.78 -5.03 -12.48
N ILE A 130 3.71 -4.35 -12.87
CA ILE A 130 3.49 -3.84 -14.23
C ILE A 130 4.05 -2.42 -14.34
N TYR A 131 3.86 -1.60 -13.32
CA TYR A 131 4.34 -0.22 -13.28
C TYR A 131 4.98 0.08 -11.92
N MET A 132 6.31 0.00 -11.87
CA MET A 132 7.11 0.10 -10.64
C MET A 132 6.78 1.29 -9.72
N PRO A 133 6.49 2.52 -10.21
CA PRO A 133 6.12 3.64 -9.34
C PRO A 133 4.86 3.40 -8.48
N ILE A 134 3.98 2.46 -8.86
CA ILE A 134 2.82 2.09 -8.02
C ILE A 134 3.26 1.29 -6.79
N LYS A 135 4.43 0.63 -6.80
CA LYS A 135 4.95 -0.07 -5.62
C LYS A 135 5.36 0.86 -4.49
N THR A 136 5.61 2.14 -4.75
CA THR A 136 6.02 3.06 -3.68
C THR A 136 4.79 3.58 -2.93
N THR A 137 5.01 4.03 -1.70
CA THR A 137 3.97 4.56 -0.81
C THR A 137 4.26 6.02 -0.50
N GLN A 138 3.22 6.85 -0.46
CA GLN A 138 3.30 8.20 0.13
C GLN A 138 2.54 8.26 1.46
N ASP A 139 1.90 7.17 1.88
CA ASP A 139 1.25 7.07 3.18
C ASP A 139 2.27 7.09 4.32
N THR A 140 2.22 8.15 5.14
CA THR A 140 3.14 8.36 6.27
C THR A 140 3.07 7.23 7.30
N GLN A 141 1.91 6.63 7.56
CA GLN A 141 1.81 5.54 8.54
C GLN A 141 2.54 4.29 8.02
N ARG A 142 2.40 3.96 6.74
CA ARG A 142 3.15 2.87 6.10
C ARG A 142 4.66 3.13 6.08
N LEU A 143 5.07 4.38 5.79
CA LEU A 143 6.48 4.77 5.84
C LEU A 143 7.06 4.61 7.24
N LEU A 144 6.36 5.10 8.27
CA LEU A 144 6.76 4.95 9.67
C LEU A 144 6.82 3.47 10.10
N ALA A 145 5.83 2.66 9.71
CA ALA A 145 5.82 1.23 10.00
C ALA A 145 6.93 0.47 9.28
N GLY A 146 7.39 0.96 8.12
CA GLY A 146 8.50 0.39 7.37
C GLY A 146 9.87 0.66 7.97
N GLY A 147 10.02 1.78 8.70
CA GLY A 147 11.28 2.15 9.36
C GLY A 147 12.42 2.55 8.43
N ILE A 148 12.20 2.64 7.12
CA ILE A 148 13.18 3.10 6.11
C ILE A 148 12.48 4.01 5.10
N ALA A 149 13.21 4.99 4.55
CA ALA A 149 12.67 5.93 3.58
C ALA A 149 13.79 6.58 2.75
N ASN A 150 13.52 6.91 1.49
CA ASN A 150 14.38 7.79 0.68
C ASN A 150 14.14 9.28 0.99
N CYS A 151 14.86 10.19 0.32
CA CYS A 151 14.75 11.64 0.54
C CYS A 151 13.30 12.16 0.40
N SER A 152 12.59 11.72 -0.65
CA SER A 152 11.22 12.15 -0.94
C SER A 152 10.21 11.62 0.08
N GLU A 153 10.40 10.39 0.56
CA GLU A 153 9.57 9.74 1.58
C GLU A 153 9.82 10.38 2.96
N ARG A 154 11.07 10.72 3.32
CA ARG A 154 11.40 11.46 4.55
C ARG A 154 10.78 12.87 4.53
N SER A 155 10.86 13.56 3.40
CA SER A 155 10.18 14.84 3.18
C SER A 155 8.66 14.70 3.30
N GLN A 156 8.06 13.61 2.83
CA GLN A 156 6.62 13.34 3.01
C GLN A 156 6.24 13.12 4.48
N ILE A 157 7.09 12.46 5.27
CA ILE A 157 6.87 12.27 6.70
C ILE A 157 6.94 13.62 7.43
N LEU A 158 7.96 14.43 7.17
CA LEU A 158 8.10 15.76 7.75
C LEU A 158 6.92 16.67 7.37
N LYS A 159 6.48 16.63 6.10
CA LYS A 159 5.30 17.36 5.62
C LYS A 159 4.06 17.00 6.42
N THR A 160 3.78 15.72 6.59
CA THR A 160 2.60 15.26 7.36
C THR A 160 2.65 15.73 8.81
N ILE A 161 3.83 15.72 9.46
CA ILE A 161 3.98 16.23 10.82
C ILE A 161 3.69 17.75 10.86
N ALA A 162 4.34 18.54 9.99
CA ALA A 162 4.15 19.98 9.95
C ALA A 162 2.71 20.39 9.59
N GLU A 163 2.07 19.72 8.63
CA GLU A 163 0.68 20.01 8.27
C GLU A 163 -0.30 19.60 9.37
N SER A 164 0.01 18.60 10.19
CA SER A 164 -0.86 18.17 11.31
C SER A 164 -1.01 19.25 12.38
N VAL A 165 -0.05 20.18 12.48
CA VAL A 165 -0.08 21.34 13.38
C VAL A 165 -0.34 22.66 12.64
N GLY A 166 -0.84 22.60 11.40
CA GLY A 166 -1.36 23.77 10.67
C GLY A 166 -0.35 24.55 9.84
N TYR A 167 0.90 24.08 9.69
CA TYR A 167 1.86 24.74 8.82
C TYR A 167 1.55 24.51 7.34
N GLN A 168 1.81 25.53 6.52
CA GLN A 168 1.73 25.39 5.06
C GLN A 168 3.04 24.83 4.54
N CYS A 169 2.94 23.73 3.79
CA CYS A 169 4.10 23.02 3.28
C CYS A 169 4.03 22.85 1.76
N ARG A 170 5.18 22.87 1.10
CA ARG A 170 5.32 22.47 -0.31
C ARG A 170 6.61 21.69 -0.52
N PHE A 171 6.55 20.70 -1.41
CA PHE A 171 7.76 20.03 -1.86
C PHE A 171 8.50 20.89 -2.86
N VAL A 172 9.83 20.82 -2.82
CA VAL A 172 10.69 21.34 -3.88
C VAL A 172 11.53 20.17 -4.39
N GLY A 173 11.25 19.77 -5.63
CA GLY A 173 12.10 18.83 -6.35
C GLY A 173 13.32 19.56 -6.86
N LEU A 174 14.49 18.96 -6.63
CA LEU A 174 15.81 19.37 -7.10
C LEU A 174 16.39 18.25 -7.98
N ASN A 175 17.59 18.45 -8.52
CA ASN A 175 18.29 17.43 -9.31
C ASN A 175 18.57 16.14 -8.50
N GLY A 176 17.66 15.17 -8.64
CA GLY A 176 17.74 13.87 -7.96
C GLY A 176 17.46 13.94 -6.44
N HIS A 177 16.94 15.04 -5.93
CA HIS A 177 16.68 15.24 -4.50
C HIS A 177 15.34 15.91 -4.25
N VAL A 178 14.76 15.73 -3.07
CA VAL A 178 13.48 16.36 -2.69
C VAL A 178 13.58 16.91 -1.28
N VAL A 179 13.37 18.21 -1.15
CA VAL A 179 13.31 18.92 0.13
C VAL A 179 11.90 19.44 0.41
N LEU A 180 11.68 19.89 1.63
CA LEU A 180 10.43 20.50 2.04
C LEU A 180 10.65 22.00 2.30
N GLU A 181 9.75 22.84 1.80
CA GLU A 181 9.63 24.21 2.28
C GLU A 181 8.40 24.34 3.18
N VAL A 182 8.60 24.96 4.33
CA VAL A 182 7.57 25.19 5.36
C VAL A 182 7.43 26.69 5.55
N PHE A 183 6.19 27.19 5.49
CA PHE A 183 5.88 28.59 5.75
C PHE A 183 5.68 28.79 7.26
N ASP A 184 6.62 29.47 7.88
CA ASP A 184 6.72 29.69 9.32
C ASP A 184 7.17 31.14 9.55
N ASP A 185 6.55 31.83 10.51
CA ASP A 185 6.85 33.23 10.83
C ASP A 185 6.89 34.16 9.60
N HIS A 186 5.84 34.07 8.77
CA HIS A 186 5.68 34.85 7.53
C HIS A 186 6.76 34.66 6.46
N ARG A 187 7.58 33.61 6.55
CA ARG A 187 8.65 33.32 5.58
C ARG A 187 8.72 31.84 5.23
N TRP A 188 9.23 31.55 4.04
CA TRP A 188 9.55 30.18 3.65
C TRP A 188 10.90 29.78 4.24
N ARG A 189 10.90 28.65 4.95
CA ARG A 189 12.10 28.00 5.48
C ARG A 189 12.27 26.66 4.76
N MET A 190 13.49 26.35 4.34
CA MET A 190 13.81 25.07 3.73
C MET A 190 14.20 24.07 4.82
N ALA A 191 13.63 22.88 4.78
CA ALA A 191 13.93 21.77 5.66
C ALA A 191 14.26 20.54 4.82
N ASP A 192 15.39 19.93 5.14
CA ASP A 192 15.88 18.73 4.50
C ASP A 192 16.04 17.63 5.56
N PRO A 193 15.02 16.76 5.72
CA PRO A 193 15.10 15.64 6.66
C PRO A 193 16.08 14.56 6.20
N ASP A 194 16.59 14.64 4.97
CA ASP A 194 17.57 13.69 4.47
C ASP A 194 18.98 13.96 5.02
N TYR A 195 19.31 15.25 5.14
CA TYR A 195 20.55 15.77 5.70
C TYR A 195 20.40 16.29 7.14
N GLY A 196 19.18 16.37 7.67
CA GLY A 196 18.90 16.83 9.03
C GLY A 196 19.11 18.34 9.22
N VAL A 197 18.94 19.15 8.16
CA VAL A 197 19.23 20.58 8.17
C VAL A 197 17.98 21.42 7.91
N VAL A 198 17.97 22.62 8.47
CA VAL A 198 16.95 23.64 8.25
C VAL A 198 17.65 24.95 7.97
N PHE A 199 17.14 25.71 7.00
CA PHE A 199 17.63 27.03 6.62
C PHE A 199 16.49 28.04 6.67
N ASP A 200 16.79 29.25 7.14
CA ASP A 200 15.83 30.33 7.32
C ASP A 200 15.54 31.12 6.02
N CYS A 201 15.60 30.44 4.88
CA CYS A 201 15.28 30.97 3.56
C CYS A 201 14.80 29.84 2.63
N PRO A 202 14.11 30.15 1.53
CA PRO A 202 13.70 29.16 0.54
C PRO A 202 14.89 28.61 -0.26
N VAL A 203 14.69 27.48 -0.94
CA VAL A 203 15.65 26.83 -1.84
C VAL A 203 16.22 27.82 -2.86
N GLY A 204 15.36 28.66 -3.45
CA GLY A 204 15.78 29.62 -4.47
C GLY A 204 16.82 30.62 -3.97
N SER A 205 16.81 30.96 -2.68
CA SER A 205 17.84 31.80 -2.07
C SER A 205 19.13 31.02 -1.82
N LEU A 206 19.03 29.78 -1.34
CA LEU A 206 20.18 28.93 -1.05
C LEU A 206 21.03 28.58 -2.29
N ALA A 207 20.44 28.65 -3.48
CA ALA A 207 21.15 28.44 -4.74
C ALA A 207 22.14 29.58 -5.10
N LEU A 208 22.07 30.73 -4.43
CA LEU A 208 22.95 31.87 -4.70
C LEU A 208 24.33 31.69 -4.03
N PRO A 209 25.45 32.08 -4.67
CA PRO A 209 26.81 31.91 -4.14
C PRO A 209 27.03 32.49 -2.73
N GLN A 210 26.36 33.59 -2.41
CA GLN A 210 26.43 34.24 -1.09
C GLN A 210 25.92 33.37 0.08
N HIS A 211 25.14 32.32 -0.19
CA HIS A 211 24.64 31.38 0.82
C HIS A 211 25.47 30.09 0.91
N GLU A 212 26.51 29.91 0.09
CA GLU A 212 27.33 28.70 0.10
C GLU A 212 27.99 28.48 1.46
N SER A 213 28.58 29.52 2.05
CA SER A 213 29.28 29.43 3.33
C SER A 213 28.38 28.99 4.49
N ILE A 214 27.13 29.46 4.53
CA ILE A 214 26.17 29.04 5.57
C ILE A 214 25.71 27.59 5.36
N VAL A 215 25.56 27.14 4.10
CA VAL A 215 25.24 25.73 3.79
C VAL A 215 26.37 24.82 4.24
N VAL A 216 27.61 25.13 3.85
CA VAL A 216 28.82 24.38 4.23
C VAL A 216 28.93 24.29 5.75
N ALA A 217 28.86 25.44 6.45
CA ALA A 217 28.97 25.48 7.91
C ALA A 217 27.86 24.66 8.60
N THR A 218 26.63 24.72 8.10
CA THR A 218 25.49 24.00 8.67
C THR A 218 25.63 22.48 8.50
N LEU A 219 26.04 22.02 7.32
CA LEU A 219 26.24 20.60 7.05
C LEU A 219 27.47 20.04 7.80
N ALA A 220 28.58 20.79 7.83
CA ALA A 220 29.77 20.41 8.58
C ALA A 220 29.46 20.30 10.08
N LYS A 221 28.68 21.23 10.65
CA LYS A 221 28.21 21.16 12.04
C LYS A 221 27.35 19.91 12.31
N ARG A 222 26.65 19.39 11.29
CA ARG A 222 25.91 18.12 11.37
C ARG A 222 26.79 16.87 11.20
N GLY A 223 28.09 17.03 10.96
CA GLY A 223 29.03 15.93 10.80
C GLY A 223 29.08 15.34 9.39
N HIS A 224 28.50 16.02 8.40
CA HIS A 224 28.63 15.60 7.00
C HIS A 224 30.05 15.80 6.51
N GLN A 225 30.53 14.85 5.70
CA GLN A 225 31.87 14.88 5.11
C GLN A 225 31.92 15.83 3.91
N ASP A 226 33.10 16.35 3.58
CA ASP A 226 33.29 17.33 2.50
C ASP A 226 32.69 16.88 1.16
N ASN A 227 32.83 15.60 0.81
CA ASN A 227 32.24 15.06 -0.42
C ASN A 227 30.70 15.11 -0.44
N ALA A 228 30.05 14.88 0.70
CA ALA A 228 28.60 14.99 0.85
C ALA A 228 28.15 16.45 0.81
N ILE A 229 28.95 17.36 1.38
CA ILE A 229 28.71 18.81 1.34
C ILE A 229 28.82 19.33 -0.10
N THR A 230 29.88 18.99 -0.82
CA THR A 230 30.06 19.39 -2.23
C THR A 230 28.90 18.89 -3.09
N LYS A 231 28.52 17.62 -2.95
CA LYS A 231 27.36 17.05 -3.65
C LYS A 231 26.06 17.79 -3.30
N TYR A 232 25.87 18.19 -2.05
CA TYR A 232 24.70 18.94 -1.63
C TYR A 232 24.64 20.33 -2.27
N LEU A 233 25.79 21.02 -2.34
CA LEU A 233 25.89 22.31 -3.02
C LEU A 233 25.58 22.18 -4.51
N GLU A 234 26.08 21.14 -5.17
CA GLU A 234 25.76 20.85 -6.57
C GLU A 234 24.25 20.67 -6.79
N ILE A 235 23.56 19.97 -5.89
CA ILE A 235 22.10 19.79 -5.92
C ILE A 235 21.35 21.11 -5.73
N LEU A 236 21.81 21.99 -4.83
CA LEU A 236 21.16 23.28 -4.62
C LEU A 236 21.38 24.24 -5.79
N GLN A 237 22.58 24.21 -6.38
CA GLN A 237 22.98 25.10 -7.47
C GLN A 237 22.46 24.65 -8.85
N SER A 238 22.05 23.38 -8.99
CA SER A 238 21.37 22.88 -10.19
C SER A 238 19.95 23.42 -10.26
N THR A 239 19.79 24.67 -10.71
CA THR A 239 18.51 25.38 -10.73
C THR A 239 17.64 25.05 -11.95
N SER A 240 18.16 24.33 -12.95
CA SER A 240 17.51 24.11 -14.24
C SER A 240 16.29 23.19 -14.18
N ASP A 241 16.17 22.35 -13.15
CA ASP A 241 15.08 21.38 -12.97
C ASP A 241 14.33 21.56 -11.64
N ASN A 242 14.59 22.65 -10.92
CA ASN A 242 13.92 22.93 -9.66
C ASN A 242 12.42 23.14 -9.86
N GLN A 243 11.61 22.33 -9.21
CA GLN A 243 10.14 22.39 -9.29
C GLN A 243 9.52 22.46 -7.90
N SER A 244 8.90 23.60 -7.58
CA SER A 244 8.04 23.72 -6.39
C SER A 244 6.63 23.21 -6.71
N LEU A 245 6.14 22.26 -5.90
CA LEU A 245 4.76 21.82 -5.98
C LEU A 245 3.81 22.84 -5.31
N PRO A 246 2.52 22.84 -5.65
CA PRO A 246 1.53 23.65 -4.93
C PRO A 246 1.49 23.30 -3.43
N ILE A 247 1.14 24.28 -2.60
CA ILE A 247 0.96 24.10 -1.16
C ILE A 247 -0.05 22.98 -0.90
N GLY A 248 0.26 22.10 0.05
CA GLY A 248 -0.62 20.98 0.41
C GLY A 248 -0.65 19.83 -0.60
N SER A 249 -0.03 19.97 -1.78
CA SER A 249 0.00 18.90 -2.78
C SER A 249 0.74 17.66 -2.23
N PRO A 250 0.25 16.44 -2.49
CA PRO A 250 1.07 15.24 -2.29
C PRO A 250 2.29 15.28 -3.23
N LEU A 251 3.34 14.52 -2.89
CA LEU A 251 4.58 14.42 -3.65
C LEU A 251 4.32 14.01 -5.11
N SER A 252 3.43 13.04 -5.32
CA SER A 252 2.93 12.64 -6.64
C SER A 252 1.41 12.53 -6.60
N PRO A 253 0.67 13.56 -7.10
CA PRO A 253 -0.80 13.56 -7.10
C PRO A 253 -1.43 12.37 -7.82
N ARG A 254 -0.78 11.87 -8.88
CA ARG A 254 -1.26 10.69 -9.61
C ARG A 254 -1.09 9.43 -8.78
N LEU A 255 0.09 9.19 -8.21
CA LEU A 255 0.34 8.01 -7.39
C LEU A 255 -0.48 8.04 -6.10
N TYR A 256 -0.70 9.22 -5.51
CA TYR A 256 -1.55 9.38 -4.33
C TYR A 256 -3.00 8.93 -4.62
N LYS A 257 -3.58 9.34 -5.75
CA LYS A 257 -4.92 8.89 -6.15
C LYS A 257 -4.97 7.38 -6.36
N ILE A 258 -3.95 6.79 -7.00
CA ILE A 258 -3.87 5.34 -7.22
C ILE A 258 -3.76 4.59 -5.89
N GLU A 259 -2.90 5.05 -4.99
CA GLU A 259 -2.71 4.46 -3.65
C GLU A 259 -4.00 4.49 -2.83
N ARG A 260 -4.73 5.62 -2.85
CA ARG A 260 -6.04 5.74 -2.20
C ARG A 260 -7.07 4.81 -2.83
N ALA A 261 -7.14 4.72 -4.16
CA ALA A 261 -8.03 3.80 -4.84
C ALA A 261 -7.72 2.34 -4.50
N CYS A 262 -6.45 1.93 -4.53
CA CYS A 262 -6.03 0.59 -4.16
C CYS A 262 -6.41 0.27 -2.71
N SER A 263 -6.25 1.23 -1.79
CA SER A 263 -6.58 1.04 -0.37
C SER A 263 -8.08 0.78 -0.13
N TRP A 264 -8.97 1.26 -1.00
CA TRP A 264 -10.39 0.90 -0.98
C TRP A 264 -10.67 -0.41 -1.71
N LEU A 265 -10.09 -0.60 -2.89
CA LEU A 265 -10.38 -1.74 -3.77
C LEU A 265 -9.94 -3.09 -3.19
N ILE A 266 -8.92 -3.12 -2.32
CA ILE A 266 -8.53 -4.36 -1.62
C ILE A 266 -9.68 -4.98 -0.81
N TRP A 267 -10.65 -4.18 -0.37
CA TRP A 267 -11.83 -4.64 0.39
C TRP A 267 -13.07 -4.80 -0.50
N ILE A 268 -13.26 -3.90 -1.46
CA ILE A 268 -14.42 -3.92 -2.36
C ILE A 268 -14.41 -5.16 -3.26
N LEU A 269 -13.25 -5.52 -3.83
CA LEU A 269 -13.17 -6.64 -4.78
C LEU A 269 -13.53 -8.00 -4.14
N PRO A 270 -12.98 -8.38 -2.97
CA PRO A 270 -13.41 -9.61 -2.28
C PRO A 270 -14.89 -9.58 -1.90
N ALA A 271 -15.40 -8.46 -1.39
CA ALA A 271 -16.81 -8.34 -1.01
C ALA A 271 -17.73 -8.55 -2.23
N ALA A 272 -17.44 -7.88 -3.35
CA ALA A 272 -18.19 -8.04 -4.59
C ALA A 272 -18.14 -9.49 -5.11
N ALA A 273 -16.98 -10.14 -5.05
CA ALA A 273 -16.85 -11.55 -5.46
C ALA A 273 -17.74 -12.48 -4.62
N ILE A 274 -17.83 -12.25 -3.29
CA ILE A 274 -18.72 -13.00 -2.40
C ILE A 274 -20.19 -12.77 -2.79
N PHE A 275 -20.62 -11.52 -3.00
CA PHE A 275 -22.01 -11.21 -3.39
C PHE A 275 -22.38 -11.85 -4.74
N ILE A 276 -21.49 -11.77 -5.74
CA ILE A 276 -21.69 -12.41 -7.04
C ILE A 276 -21.79 -13.92 -6.88
N GLY A 277 -20.89 -14.53 -6.11
CA GLY A 277 -20.89 -15.98 -5.86
C GLY A 277 -22.12 -16.49 -5.10
N LEU A 278 -22.74 -15.68 -4.25
CA LEU A 278 -23.96 -16.04 -3.52
C LEU A 278 -25.25 -15.84 -4.34
N SER A 279 -25.21 -15.03 -5.41
CA SER A 279 -26.38 -14.74 -6.22
C SER A 279 -27.09 -15.98 -6.84
N PRO A 280 -26.39 -17.03 -7.33
CA PRO A 280 -27.05 -18.20 -7.92
C PRO A 280 -27.78 -19.04 -6.87
N VAL A 281 -27.27 -19.09 -5.63
CA VAL A 281 -27.88 -19.83 -4.51
C VAL A 281 -29.22 -19.22 -4.14
N LEU A 282 -29.32 -17.88 -4.15
CA LEU A 282 -30.56 -17.17 -3.86
C LEU A 282 -31.60 -17.35 -4.99
N ILE A 283 -31.14 -17.37 -6.25
CA ILE A 283 -32.02 -17.59 -7.41
C ILE A 283 -32.57 -19.03 -7.43
N SER A 284 -31.74 -20.03 -7.13
CA SER A 284 -32.14 -21.46 -7.12
C SER A 284 -33.20 -21.80 -6.05
N ARG A 285 -33.19 -21.10 -4.90
CA ARG A 285 -34.21 -21.31 -3.85
C ARG A 285 -35.60 -20.80 -4.26
N ARG A 286 -35.69 -19.76 -5.09
CA ARG A 286 -36.99 -19.25 -5.57
C ARG A 286 -37.67 -20.22 -6.52
N THR A 287 -36.95 -20.83 -7.46
CA THR A 287 -37.55 -21.76 -8.43
C THR A 287 -38.03 -23.07 -7.79
N SER A 288 -37.36 -23.53 -6.74
CA SER A 288 -37.77 -24.74 -6.00
C SER A 288 -39.09 -24.56 -5.26
N SER A 289 -39.38 -23.34 -4.76
CA SER A 289 -40.65 -23.04 -4.08
C SER A 289 -41.86 -22.99 -5.02
N VAL A 290 -41.67 -22.59 -6.29
CA VAL A 290 -42.72 -22.58 -7.30
C VAL A 290 -43.09 -24.02 -7.71
N ARG A 291 -42.10 -24.88 -7.88
CA ARG A 291 -42.32 -26.28 -8.28
C ARG A 291 -43.01 -27.13 -7.21
N MET A 292 -42.87 -26.78 -5.92
CA MET A 292 -43.62 -27.45 -4.86
C MET A 292 -45.11 -27.08 -4.85
N ARG A 293 -45.50 -25.87 -5.27
CA ARG A 293 -46.92 -25.49 -5.35
C ARG A 293 -47.66 -26.19 -6.48
N GLU A 294 -47.01 -26.42 -7.62
CA GLU A 294 -47.63 -27.15 -8.74
C GLU A 294 -47.88 -28.65 -8.43
N ARG A 295 -47.11 -29.25 -7.50
CA ARG A 295 -47.31 -30.65 -7.11
C ARG A 295 -48.51 -30.87 -6.20
N THR A 296 -49.06 -29.84 -5.56
CA THR A 296 -50.23 -29.97 -4.68
C THR A 296 -51.55 -29.84 -5.44
N THR A 297 -51.52 -29.40 -6.70
CA THR A 297 -52.70 -29.29 -7.59
C THR A 297 -52.68 -30.29 -8.73
N GLN A 298 -52.11 -31.49 -8.55
CA GLN A 298 -52.50 -32.59 -9.42
C GLN A 298 -53.89 -33.07 -8.99
N PRO A 299 -54.90 -33.01 -9.88
CA PRO A 299 -56.22 -33.56 -9.59
C PRO A 299 -56.06 -35.04 -9.28
N ILE A 300 -56.65 -35.47 -8.16
CA ILE A 300 -56.74 -36.88 -7.78
C ILE A 300 -57.32 -37.62 -8.98
N ALA A 301 -56.49 -38.43 -9.64
CA ALA A 301 -56.92 -39.25 -10.75
C ALA A 301 -58.06 -40.14 -10.26
N THR A 302 -59.27 -39.85 -10.72
CA THR A 302 -60.44 -40.69 -10.50
C THR A 302 -60.16 -42.06 -11.10
N THR A 303 -60.17 -43.08 -10.26
CA THR A 303 -59.94 -44.49 -10.61
C THR A 303 -60.96 -44.92 -11.68
N PRO A 304 -60.54 -45.57 -12.78
CA PRO A 304 -61.49 -46.10 -13.75
C PRO A 304 -62.31 -47.23 -13.11
N LYS A 305 -63.62 -47.04 -13.12
CA LYS A 305 -64.63 -48.02 -12.67
C LYS A 305 -64.50 -49.25 -13.57
N ALA A 306 -64.05 -50.37 -13.02
CA ALA A 306 -64.02 -51.66 -13.72
C ALA A 306 -65.44 -52.03 -14.15
N ALA A 307 -65.69 -52.01 -15.46
CA ALA A 307 -66.91 -52.55 -16.05
C ALA A 307 -66.83 -54.08 -16.01
N LEU A 308 -67.47 -54.65 -15.01
CA LEU A 308 -67.78 -56.07 -14.90
C LEU A 308 -68.87 -56.39 -15.94
N ALA A 309 -68.48 -56.77 -17.16
CA ALA A 309 -69.41 -57.30 -18.17
C ALA A 309 -69.57 -58.80 -17.94
N MET A 310 -70.64 -59.18 -17.24
CA MET A 310 -71.19 -60.54 -17.22
C MET A 310 -72.18 -60.73 -18.38
N ALA A 311 -72.24 -61.98 -18.88
CA ALA A 311 -73.33 -62.59 -19.64
C ALA A 311 -73.52 -62.07 -21.09
N HIS A 312 -73.84 -62.88 -22.10
CA HIS A 312 -74.70 -64.05 -22.12
C HIS A 312 -74.25 -65.04 -23.20
N SER A 313 -74.42 -66.33 -22.87
CA SER A 313 -74.52 -67.46 -23.78
C SER A 313 -75.66 -67.27 -24.79
N ASP A 314 -75.44 -67.61 -26.06
CA ASP A 314 -76.52 -68.07 -26.93
C ASP A 314 -76.06 -69.19 -27.88
N THR A 315 -76.60 -70.35 -27.58
CA THR A 315 -76.72 -71.58 -28.37
C THR A 315 -77.81 -71.46 -29.45
N LYS A 316 -77.57 -72.01 -30.65
CA LYS A 316 -78.53 -72.61 -31.62
C LYS A 316 -77.69 -73.07 -32.82
N PHE A 317 -77.47 -74.36 -33.13
CA PHE A 317 -78.37 -75.43 -33.59
C PHE A 317 -79.38 -75.01 -34.66
N GLY A 318 -79.20 -75.57 -35.85
CA GLY A 318 -80.02 -75.42 -37.06
C GLY A 318 -79.18 -75.69 -38.30
#